data_AF-A0A7X9W201-F1
#
_entry.id   AF-A0A7X9W201-F1
#
_cell.length_a   1.000
_cell.length_b   1.000
_cell.length_c   1.000
_cell.angle_alpha   90.00
_cell.angle_beta   90.00
_cell.angle_gamma   90.00
#
_symmetry.space_group_name_H-M   'P 1'
#
loop_
_entity.id
_entity.type
_entity.pdbx_description
1 polymer ?
#
loop_
_entity_poly.entity_id
_entity_poly.type
_entity_poly.pdbx_seq_one_letter_code
_entity_poly.pdbx_strand_id
1 'polypeptide(L)'
;MNDRAGSLPATAVSDETAFVLVADDARLLAEVGFLASGRGDAARAEIIFSALRRLRPGQAYPLVGLAVTWMNAGRAPDAVTLLEGAFVADPAERALLDAWRGFALQLAGRNGESRRLLESVARGEGDGPRLARGLLGHPPDGA
;
A
#
# COMPACT_ATOMS: atom_id res chain seq x y z
N MET A 1 -11.25 -59.46 -4.20
CA MET A 1 -12.31 -58.95 -3.31
C MET A 1 -11.71 -58.78 -1.91
N ASN A 2 -11.04 -57.65 -1.65
CA ASN A 2 -11.49 -56.69 -0.65
C ASN A 2 -10.50 -55.52 -0.59
N ASP A 3 -11.06 -54.33 -0.79
CA ASP A 3 -10.44 -53.03 -0.62
C ASP A 3 -9.78 -52.85 0.75
N ARG A 4 -8.68 -52.08 0.75
CA ARG A 4 -8.37 -51.10 1.80
C ARG A 4 -7.38 -50.08 1.24
N ALA A 5 -7.93 -49.15 0.46
CA ALA A 5 -7.34 -47.84 0.28
C ALA A 5 -7.28 -47.16 1.65
N GLY A 6 -6.10 -47.15 2.26
CA GLY A 6 -5.79 -46.29 3.39
C GLY A 6 -5.73 -44.85 2.87
N SER A 7 -6.84 -44.13 2.98
CA SER A 7 -6.89 -42.68 2.80
C SER A 7 -5.89 -42.05 3.76
N LEU A 8 -4.80 -41.48 3.23
CA LEU A 8 -3.96 -40.56 3.99
C LEU A 8 -4.85 -39.40 4.46
N PRO A 9 -4.70 -38.91 5.69
CA PRO A 9 -5.38 -37.69 6.10
C PRO A 9 -4.81 -36.56 5.24
N ALA A 10 -5.64 -36.03 4.34
CA ALA A 10 -5.39 -34.72 3.76
C ALA A 10 -5.18 -33.78 4.94
N THR A 11 -3.96 -33.28 5.08
CA THR A 11 -3.60 -32.25 6.05
C THR A 11 -4.51 -31.07 5.81
N ALA A 12 -5.60 -31.01 6.57
CA ALA A 12 -6.45 -29.85 6.68
C ALA A 12 -5.62 -28.77 7.39
N VAL A 13 -4.79 -28.09 6.62
CA VAL A 13 -4.39 -26.74 6.98
C VAL A 13 -5.72 -25.99 7.00
N SER A 14 -6.19 -25.65 8.19
CA SER A 14 -7.44 -24.93 8.36
C SER A 14 -7.40 -23.69 7.45
N ASP A 15 -8.51 -23.33 6.82
CA ASP A 15 -8.57 -22.14 5.94
C ASP A 15 -8.05 -20.87 6.63
N GLU A 16 -8.19 -20.81 7.95
CA GLU A 16 -7.64 -19.78 8.82
C GLU A 16 -6.11 -19.74 8.85
N THR A 17 -5.43 -20.91 8.90
CA THR A 17 -3.97 -20.99 8.82
C THR A 17 -3.47 -20.71 7.41
N ALA A 18 -4.19 -21.15 6.38
CA ALA A 18 -3.88 -20.81 5.00
C ALA A 18 -4.01 -19.30 4.75
N PHE A 19 -5.03 -18.64 5.31
CA PHE A 19 -5.23 -17.18 5.17
C PHE A 19 -4.14 -16.36 5.89
N VAL A 20 -3.73 -16.77 7.09
CA VAL A 20 -2.65 -16.13 7.87
C VAL A 20 -1.31 -16.26 7.16
N LEU A 21 -0.97 -17.44 6.63
CA LEU A 21 0.25 -17.64 5.85
C LEU A 21 0.29 -16.73 4.61
N VAL A 22 -0.83 -16.57 3.90
CA VAL A 22 -0.90 -15.64 2.76
C VAL A 22 -0.79 -14.17 3.21
N ALA A 23 -1.19 -13.81 4.44
CA ALA A 23 -0.99 -12.47 4.98
C ALA A 23 0.47 -12.16 5.28
N ASP A 24 1.17 -13.10 5.91
CA ASP A 24 2.59 -12.98 6.22
C ASP A 24 3.44 -12.97 4.95
N ASP A 25 3.11 -13.83 3.97
CA ASP A 25 3.77 -13.84 2.67
C ASP A 25 3.56 -12.52 1.90
N ALA A 26 2.36 -11.96 1.96
CA ALA A 26 2.06 -10.67 1.34
C ALA A 26 2.85 -9.53 2.00
N ARG A 27 3.01 -9.57 3.32
CA ARG A 27 3.82 -8.61 4.08
C ARG A 27 5.30 -8.72 3.69
N LEU A 28 5.84 -9.93 3.63
CA LEU A 28 7.23 -10.17 3.22
C LEU A 28 7.48 -9.70 1.78
N LEU A 29 6.57 -10.01 0.85
CA LEU A 29 6.64 -9.52 -0.51
C LEU A 29 6.58 -7.99 -0.57
N ALA A 30 5.75 -7.34 0.25
CA ALA A 30 5.70 -5.89 0.32
C ALA A 30 7.04 -5.29 0.80
N GLU A 31 7.67 -5.87 1.81
CA GLU A 31 9.00 -5.47 2.28
C GLU A 31 10.05 -5.58 1.17
N VAL A 32 10.07 -6.70 0.43
CA VAL A 32 10.97 -6.87 -0.73
C VAL A 32 10.68 -5.82 -1.82
N GLY A 33 9.40 -5.53 -2.07
CA GLY A 33 8.98 -4.47 -3.00
C GLY A 33 9.49 -3.09 -2.60
N PHE A 34 9.40 -2.73 -1.32
CA PHE A 34 9.92 -1.46 -0.81
C PHE A 34 11.45 -1.41 -0.87
N LEU A 35 12.15 -2.53 -0.61
CA LEU A 35 13.61 -2.60 -0.78
C LEU A 35 14.04 -2.41 -2.24
N ALA A 36 13.32 -3.01 -3.20
CA ALA A 36 13.57 -2.80 -4.62
C ALA A 36 13.33 -1.33 -5.01
N SER A 37 12.22 -0.77 -4.57
CA SER A 37 11.86 0.64 -4.80
C SER A 37 12.92 1.61 -4.26
N GLY A 38 13.37 1.40 -3.02
CA GLY A 38 14.41 2.23 -2.39
C GLY A 38 15.78 2.13 -3.05
N ARG A 39 16.05 1.06 -3.80
CA ARG A 39 17.27 0.92 -4.63
C ARG A 39 17.11 1.49 -6.05
N GLY A 40 15.97 2.09 -6.36
CA GLY A 40 15.66 2.60 -7.70
C GLY A 40 15.32 1.50 -8.71
N ASP A 41 15.13 0.27 -8.27
CA ASP A 41 14.72 -0.85 -9.12
C ASP A 41 13.19 -0.88 -9.28
N ALA A 42 12.70 0.11 -10.02
CA ALA A 42 11.28 0.29 -10.25
C ALA A 42 10.64 -0.91 -10.95
N ALA A 43 11.36 -1.57 -11.87
CA ALA A 43 10.84 -2.71 -12.60
C ALA A 43 10.47 -3.88 -11.68
N ARG A 44 11.36 -4.27 -10.75
CA ARG A 44 11.04 -5.37 -9.81
C ARG A 44 9.97 -4.95 -8.80
N ALA A 45 10.04 -3.73 -8.28
CA ALA A 45 9.06 -3.23 -7.33
C ALA A 45 7.64 -3.17 -7.94
N GLU A 46 7.51 -2.72 -9.19
CA GLU A 46 6.24 -2.70 -9.91
C GLU A 46 5.64 -4.10 -10.10
N ILE A 47 6.46 -5.09 -10.45
CA ILE A 47 6.01 -6.49 -10.58
C ILE A 47 5.45 -6.99 -9.24
N ILE A 48 6.19 -6.75 -8.15
CA ILE A 48 5.82 -7.20 -6.81
C ILE A 48 4.49 -6.56 -6.37
N PHE A 49 4.39 -5.24 -6.41
CA PHE A 49 3.19 -4.56 -5.93
C PHE A 49 1.98 -4.77 -6.87
N SER A 50 2.20 -4.97 -8.17
CA SER A 50 1.12 -5.39 -9.08
C SER A 50 0.60 -6.79 -8.76
N ALA A 51 1.49 -7.72 -8.40
CA ALA A 51 1.09 -9.05 -7.94
C ALA A 51 0.31 -8.97 -6.62
N LEU A 52 0.82 -8.21 -5.64
CA LEU A 52 0.14 -8.00 -4.36
C LEU A 52 -1.25 -7.38 -4.52
N ARG A 53 -1.40 -6.40 -5.41
CA ARG A 53 -2.70 -5.79 -5.72
C ARG A 53 -3.71 -6.79 -6.27
N ARG A 54 -3.25 -7.78 -7.05
CA ARG A 54 -4.11 -8.85 -7.59
C ARG A 54 -4.46 -9.90 -6.52
N LEU A 55 -3.52 -10.23 -5.64
CA LEU A 55 -3.71 -11.21 -4.56
C LEU A 55 -4.58 -10.66 -3.42
N ARG A 56 -4.53 -9.35 -3.20
CA ARG A 56 -5.21 -8.65 -2.10
C ARG A 56 -5.93 -7.40 -2.63
N PRO A 57 -7.01 -7.58 -3.40
CA PRO A 57 -7.76 -6.44 -3.92
C PRO A 57 -8.36 -5.62 -2.76
N GLY A 58 -8.36 -4.30 -2.92
CA GLY A 58 -8.98 -3.36 -1.97
C GLY A 58 -8.13 -2.99 -0.75
N GLN A 59 -6.89 -3.49 -0.66
CA GLN A 59 -5.94 -3.06 0.37
C GLN A 59 -5.14 -1.83 -0.10
N ALA A 60 -4.84 -0.90 0.80
CA ALA A 60 -4.05 0.28 0.46
C ALA A 60 -2.56 -0.02 0.20
N TYR A 61 -1.94 -0.95 0.94
CA TYR A 61 -0.48 -1.12 0.91
C TYR A 61 0.13 -1.43 -0.48
N PRO A 62 -0.50 -2.22 -1.39
CA PRO A 62 0.05 -2.41 -2.73
C PRO A 62 -0.01 -1.13 -3.59
N LEU A 63 -1.03 -0.30 -3.38
CA LEU A 63 -1.18 0.99 -4.07
C LEU A 63 -0.13 2.00 -3.56
N VAL A 64 0.10 2.04 -2.24
CA VAL A 64 1.19 2.82 -1.64
C VAL A 64 2.54 2.38 -2.22
N GLY A 65 2.79 1.07 -2.28
CA GLY A 65 4.02 0.52 -2.85
C GLY A 65 4.27 0.93 -4.30
N LEU A 66 3.25 0.84 -5.17
CA LEU A 66 3.32 1.32 -6.55
C LEU A 66 3.58 2.83 -6.61
N ALA A 67 2.84 3.63 -5.82
CA ALA A 67 3.02 5.07 -5.80
C ALA A 67 4.44 5.47 -5.37
N VAL A 68 4.97 4.88 -4.29
CA VAL A 68 6.34 5.12 -3.83
C VAL A 68 7.36 4.73 -4.89
N THR A 69 7.15 3.59 -5.55
CA THR A 69 7.99 3.13 -6.67
C THR A 69 8.04 4.14 -7.80
N TRP A 70 6.88 4.65 -8.23
CA TRP A 70 6.82 5.63 -9.31
C TRP A 70 7.36 7.00 -8.90
N MET A 71 7.11 7.44 -7.67
CA MET A 71 7.71 8.67 -7.14
C MET A 71 9.24 8.59 -7.12
N ASN A 72 9.81 7.48 -6.65
CA ASN A 72 11.26 7.25 -6.65
C ASN A 72 11.84 7.19 -8.08
N ALA A 73 11.05 6.74 -9.06
CA ALA A 73 11.41 6.72 -10.47
C ALA A 73 11.18 8.06 -11.21
N GLY A 74 10.80 9.14 -10.49
CA GLY A 74 10.51 10.45 -11.10
C GLY A 74 9.16 10.52 -11.84
N ARG A 75 8.31 9.51 -11.70
CA ARG A 75 6.98 9.36 -12.32
C ARG A 75 5.86 9.79 -11.36
N ALA A 76 6.05 10.91 -10.67
CA ALA A 76 5.06 11.42 -9.70
C ALA A 76 3.66 11.67 -10.30
N PRO A 77 3.50 12.16 -11.55
CA PRO A 77 2.17 12.29 -12.17
C PRO A 77 1.41 10.96 -12.26
N ASP A 78 2.08 9.86 -12.61
CA ASP A 78 1.46 8.53 -12.69
C ASP A 78 0.99 8.05 -11.31
N ALA A 79 1.78 8.34 -10.26
CA ALA A 79 1.41 8.03 -8.88
C ALA A 79 0.15 8.78 -8.44
N VAL A 80 0.01 10.05 -8.84
CA VAL A 80 -1.21 10.82 -8.57
C VAL A 80 -2.42 10.16 -9.24
N THR A 81 -2.32 9.80 -10.52
CA THR A 81 -3.41 9.15 -11.26
C THR A 81 -3.82 7.82 -10.64
N LEU A 82 -2.86 6.99 -10.24
CA LEU A 82 -3.14 5.71 -9.57
C LEU A 82 -3.89 5.91 -8.25
N LEU A 83 -3.41 6.80 -7.39
CA LEU A 83 -3.99 7.01 -6.06
C LEU A 83 -5.35 7.70 -6.14
N GLU A 84 -5.56 8.58 -7.11
CA GLU A 84 -6.84 9.23 -7.38
C GLU A 84 -7.91 8.25 -7.86
N GLY A 85 -7.53 7.29 -8.72
CA GLY A 85 -8.43 6.27 -9.24
C GLY A 85 -8.63 5.06 -8.32
N ALA A 86 -7.97 5.02 -7.16
CA ALA A 86 -8.05 3.89 -6.25
C ALA A 86 -9.36 3.89 -5.46
N PHE A 87 -9.98 2.72 -5.37
CA PHE A 87 -11.10 2.47 -4.46
C PHE A 87 -10.62 1.61 -3.28
N VAL A 88 -10.78 2.14 -2.07
CA VAL A 88 -10.55 1.43 -0.81
C VAL A 88 -11.73 1.73 0.10
N ALA A 89 -12.31 0.68 0.67
CA ALA A 89 -13.55 0.77 1.45
C ALA A 89 -13.31 1.29 2.87
N ASP A 90 -12.15 0.97 3.46
CA ASP A 90 -11.79 1.43 4.81
C ASP A 90 -11.42 2.93 4.79
N PRO A 91 -12.12 3.78 5.55
CA PRO A 91 -11.80 5.21 5.66
C PRO A 91 -10.37 5.49 6.14
N ALA A 92 -9.81 4.67 7.04
CA ALA A 92 -8.46 4.87 7.56
C ALA A 92 -7.40 4.59 6.48
N GLU A 93 -7.57 3.51 5.73
CA GLU A 93 -6.72 3.21 4.57
C GLU A 93 -6.90 4.24 3.45
N ARG A 94 -8.13 4.72 3.22
CA ARG A 94 -8.40 5.81 2.27
C ARG A 94 -7.66 7.09 2.67
N ALA A 95 -7.69 7.48 3.94
CA ALA A 95 -6.96 8.64 4.44
C ALA A 95 -5.44 8.48 4.25
N LEU A 96 -4.92 7.26 4.43
CA LEU A 96 -3.51 6.96 4.14
C LEU A 96 -3.18 7.13 2.65
N LEU A 97 -4.02 6.63 1.73
CA LEU A 97 -3.82 6.84 0.30
C LEU A 97 -3.89 8.32 -0.10
N ASP A 98 -4.81 9.09 0.48
CA ASP A 98 -4.92 10.52 0.21
C ASP A 98 -3.69 11.30 0.72
N ALA A 99 -3.09 10.89 1.84
CA ALA A 99 -1.82 11.46 2.32
C ALA A 99 -0.66 11.19 1.33
N TRP A 100 -0.53 9.95 0.86
CA TRP A 100 0.46 9.59 -0.18
C TRP A 100 0.19 10.30 -1.51
N ARG A 101 -1.08 10.52 -1.87
CA ARG A 101 -1.46 11.31 -3.05
C ARG A 101 -1.05 12.77 -2.88
N GLY A 102 -1.24 13.31 -1.68
CA GLY A 102 -0.76 14.64 -1.31
C GLY A 102 0.75 14.77 -1.50
N PHE A 103 1.54 13.76 -1.11
CA PHE A 103 2.98 13.74 -1.36
C PHE A 103 3.33 13.63 -2.86
N ALA A 104 2.67 12.73 -3.59
CA ALA A 104 2.86 12.60 -5.04
C ALA A 104 2.54 13.92 -5.77
N LEU A 105 1.51 14.65 -5.33
CA LEU A 105 1.18 15.98 -5.85
C LEU A 105 2.31 17.00 -5.59
N GLN A 106 3.01 16.95 -4.45
CA GLN A 106 4.17 17.81 -4.19
C GLN A 106 5.30 17.51 -5.18
N LEU A 107 5.64 16.23 -5.34
CA LEU A 107 6.69 15.79 -6.27
C LEU A 107 6.35 16.08 -7.74
N ALA A 108 5.06 16.09 -8.09
CA ALA A 108 4.58 16.50 -9.41
C ALA A 108 4.50 18.04 -9.59
N GLY A 109 4.91 18.84 -8.59
CA GLY A 109 4.85 20.31 -8.63
C GLY A 109 3.46 20.91 -8.44
N ARG A 110 2.43 20.09 -8.15
CA ARG A 110 1.03 20.49 -7.96
C ARG A 110 0.77 20.92 -6.50
N ASN A 111 1.61 21.84 -6.00
CA ASN A 111 1.67 22.21 -4.59
C ASN A 111 0.36 22.78 -4.01
N GLY A 112 -0.42 23.52 -4.81
CA GLY A 112 -1.71 24.06 -4.36
C GLY A 112 -2.75 22.97 -4.12
N GLU A 113 -2.78 21.94 -4.96
CA GLU A 113 -3.68 20.79 -4.81
C GLU A 113 -3.24 19.88 -3.67
N SER A 114 -1.93 19.61 -3.58
CA SER A 114 -1.33 18.89 -2.47
C SER A 114 -1.74 19.48 -1.14
N ARG A 115 -1.52 20.79 -0.95
CA ARG A 115 -1.81 21.48 0.31
C ARG A 115 -3.27 21.33 0.72
N ARG A 116 -4.21 21.61 -0.19
CA ARG A 116 -5.65 21.47 0.09
C ARG A 116 -6.04 20.05 0.49
N LEU A 117 -5.48 19.05 -0.19
CA LEU A 117 -5.76 17.64 0.12
C LEU A 117 -5.19 17.27 1.49
N LEU A 118 -3.91 17.57 1.74
CA LEU A 118 -3.23 17.26 2.99
C LEU A 118 -3.88 17.97 4.19
N GLU A 119 -4.29 19.23 4.05
CA GLU A 119 -5.04 19.97 5.07
C GLU A 119 -6.38 19.31 5.40
N SER A 120 -7.01 18.69 4.40
CA SER A 120 -8.26 17.95 4.59
C SER A 120 -8.04 16.65 5.36
N VAL A 121 -7.02 15.88 4.96
CA VAL A 121 -6.66 14.60 5.58
C VAL A 121 -6.18 14.83 7.03
N ALA A 122 -5.42 15.88 7.28
CA ALA A 122 -4.83 16.20 8.58
C ALA A 122 -5.84 16.42 9.72
N ARG A 123 -7.14 16.61 9.41
CA ARG A 123 -8.20 16.81 10.41
C ARG A 123 -8.64 15.53 11.12
N GLY A 124 -8.28 14.37 10.58
CA GLY A 124 -8.63 13.07 11.17
C GLY A 124 -7.59 12.56 12.17
N GLU A 125 -7.78 11.31 12.58
CA GLU A 125 -6.84 10.57 13.43
C GLU A 125 -6.31 9.33 12.70
N GLY A 126 -5.17 8.81 13.16
CA GLY A 126 -4.49 7.64 12.56
C GLY A 126 -3.35 8.00 11.61
N ASP A 127 -2.90 7.02 10.84
CA ASP A 127 -1.65 7.09 10.07
C ASP A 127 -1.68 8.11 8.93
N GLY A 128 -2.76 8.12 8.14
CA GLY A 128 -2.93 9.09 7.05
C GLY A 128 -2.88 10.54 7.54
N PRO A 129 -3.70 10.93 8.54
CA PRO A 129 -3.65 12.28 9.12
C PRO A 129 -2.31 12.63 9.76
N ARG A 130 -1.63 11.69 10.45
CA ARG A 130 -0.27 11.91 10.98
C ARG A 130 0.74 12.17 9.86
N LEU A 131 0.72 11.37 8.80
CA LEU A 131 1.56 11.55 7.62
C LEU A 131 1.29 12.91 6.96
N ALA A 132 0.02 13.28 6.79
CA ALA A 132 -0.36 14.55 6.19
C ALA A 132 0.16 15.75 6.99
N ARG A 133 0.08 15.71 8.32
CA ARG A 133 0.64 16.74 9.20
C ARG A 133 2.16 16.85 9.05
N GLY A 134 2.87 15.72 9.00
CA GLY A 134 4.31 15.70 8.74
C GLY A 134 4.68 16.32 7.39
N LEU A 135 3.93 16.00 6.33
CA LEU A 135 4.13 16.55 4.98
C LEU A 135 3.77 18.04 4.84
N LEU A 136 2.95 18.57 5.76
CA LEU A 136 2.66 20.00 5.88
C LEU A 136 3.69 20.75 6.76
N GLY A 137 4.60 20.03 7.41
CA GLY A 137 5.58 20.61 8.33
C GLY A 137 5.01 20.96 9.71
N HIS A 138 3.89 20.35 10.11
CA HIS A 138 3.38 20.49 11.48
C HIS A 138 4.22 19.64 12.46
N PRO A 139 4.49 20.13 13.68
CA PRO A 139 5.19 19.36 14.68
C PRO A 139 4.37 18.10 15.05
N PRO A 140 5.03 16.98 15.42
CA PRO A 140 4.34 15.82 15.95
C PRO A 140 3.62 16.21 17.25
N ASP A 141 2.42 15.65 17.47
CA ASP A 141 1.65 15.89 18.69
C ASP A 141 2.52 15.56 19.92
N GLY A 142 2.84 16.58 20.75
CA GLY A 142 3.62 16.43 21.99
C GLY A 142 5.07 16.94 21.97
N ALA A 143 5.48 17.74 20.96
CA ALA A 143 6.75 18.48 20.96
C ALA A 143 6.63 19.90 21.53
#